data_AF-A0AAN9V0W8-F1
#
_entry.id   AF-A0AAN9V0W8-F1
#
_cell.length_a   1.000
_cell.length_b   1.000
_cell.length_c   1.000
_cell.angle_alpha   90.00
_cell.angle_beta   90.00
_cell.angle_gamma   90.00
#
_symmetry.space_group_name_H-M   'P 1'
#
loop_
_entity.id
_entity.type
_entity.pdbx_description
1 polymer ?
#
loop_
_entity_poly.entity_id
_entity_poly.type
_entity_poly.pdbx_seq_one_letter_code
_entity_poly.pdbx_strand_id
1 'polypeptide(L)'
;MAESTTPHNQDAPLRECTVCLENHPASRYPGRRLTEKCAHHPQSACVDCVSASIRVEVHSATPCDTTCPDCKAPLDYEVVEAHADAETFERYRQASLTKTITEAGNFSWCPLGCGSGQFHDDDNDNGSLSIVLCLGCKKQYCRRHQVAWHDEHTCAEYDAFLADPEGFLLLRAGDPRRRQQRDLDLASQQVRDAEHQFDLLLAGVRRDREEAGRRAELERLERQAALERARREAEARRKAEEEEAERQRQARLLQARKRAEEDATQAAFANRSFSYPVKPCPGCKAMIEKRGGWLDFLLLLCIFRFLCCPLMFPVGYMVGEIDLLTTSAVCVVTTCIVSH
;
A
#
# COMPACT_ATOMS: atom_id res chain seq x y z
N MET A 1 116.54 1.23 7.04
CA MET A 1 115.55 0.17 7.29
C MET A 1 116.06 -0.66 8.46
N ALA A 2 115.20 -1.00 9.41
CA ALA A 2 115.56 -1.79 10.59
C ALA A 2 114.42 -2.79 10.82
N GLU A 3 114.68 -4.06 10.48
CA GLU A 3 113.68 -5.12 10.54
C GLU A 3 113.60 -5.66 11.97
N SER A 4 112.57 -5.27 12.72
CA SER A 4 112.39 -5.69 14.12
C SER A 4 111.73 -7.08 14.19
N THR A 5 112.49 -8.13 13.89
CA THR A 5 112.05 -9.52 14.05
C THR A 5 111.75 -9.83 15.51
N THR A 6 110.47 -9.95 15.86
CA THR A 6 110.01 -10.46 17.16
C THR A 6 110.17 -11.99 17.22
N PRO A 7 110.59 -12.56 18.37
CA PRO A 7 110.74 -14.01 18.51
C PRO A 7 109.37 -14.69 18.54
N HIS A 8 109.16 -15.63 17.62
CA HIS A 8 107.92 -16.42 17.54
C HIS A 8 107.93 -17.54 18.58
N ASN A 9 107.10 -17.43 19.61
CA ASN A 9 107.05 -18.37 20.72
C ASN A 9 106.24 -19.64 20.39
N GLN A 10 106.92 -20.62 19.80
CA GLN A 10 106.50 -22.01 19.65
C GLN A 10 106.62 -22.73 21.02
N ASP A 11 105.67 -23.53 21.51
CA ASP A 11 104.37 -23.92 20.98
C ASP A 11 103.29 -23.84 22.07
N ALA A 12 102.16 -23.19 21.78
CA ALA A 12 100.93 -23.39 22.54
C ALA A 12 100.20 -24.62 21.97
N PRO A 13 99.65 -25.53 22.81
CA PRO A 13 98.94 -26.71 22.31
C PRO A 13 97.71 -26.27 21.50
N LEU A 14 97.82 -26.38 20.17
CA LEU A 14 96.71 -26.18 19.25
C LEU A 14 95.72 -27.34 19.42
N ARG A 15 94.44 -27.00 19.35
CA ARG A 15 93.33 -27.95 19.34
C ARG A 15 92.52 -27.73 18.08
N GLU A 16 91.98 -28.80 17.52
CA GLU A 16 91.02 -28.73 16.42
C GLU A 16 89.62 -28.40 16.96
N CYS A 17 88.87 -27.56 16.24
CA CYS A 17 87.47 -27.26 16.57
C CYS A 17 86.54 -28.23 15.83
N THR A 18 85.66 -28.92 16.54
CA THR A 18 84.70 -29.88 15.92
C THR A 18 83.65 -29.25 15.01
N VAL A 19 83.51 -27.91 15.03
CA VAL A 19 82.47 -27.18 14.28
C VAL A 19 83.01 -26.55 12.98
N CYS A 20 84.24 -26.01 12.98
CA CYS A 20 84.88 -25.43 11.79
C CYS A 20 86.07 -26.24 11.24
N LEU A 21 86.55 -27.26 11.97
CA LEU A 21 87.73 -28.07 11.64
C LEU A 21 89.05 -27.27 11.54
N GLU A 22 89.07 -26.05 12.09
CA GLU A 22 90.28 -25.23 12.19
C GLU A 22 91.06 -25.53 13.47
N ASN A 23 92.38 -25.36 13.40
CA ASN A 23 93.28 -25.48 14.55
C ASN A 23 93.45 -24.13 15.25
N HIS A 24 93.25 -24.10 16.56
CA HIS A 24 93.25 -22.88 17.36
C HIS A 24 94.01 -23.05 18.69
N PRO A 25 94.64 -21.99 19.22
CA PRO A 25 95.24 -22.03 20.56
C PRO A 25 94.17 -22.17 21.64
N ALA A 26 94.55 -22.74 22.79
CA ALA A 26 93.65 -22.96 23.92
C ALA A 26 92.91 -21.67 24.41
N SER A 27 93.47 -20.48 24.17
CA SER A 27 92.85 -19.18 24.48
C SER A 27 91.63 -18.83 23.61
N ARG A 28 91.38 -19.54 22.50
CA ARG A 28 90.22 -19.36 21.61
C ARG A 28 89.08 -20.35 21.91
N TYR A 29 89.18 -21.08 23.02
CA TYR A 29 88.12 -21.93 23.56
C TYR A 29 87.58 -21.32 24.87
N PRO A 30 86.30 -21.53 25.22
CA PRO A 30 85.79 -21.13 26.53
C PRO A 30 86.58 -21.83 27.66
N GLY A 31 87.21 -21.05 28.55
CA GLY A 31 88.07 -21.57 29.62
C GLY A 31 87.35 -22.22 30.81
N ARG A 32 86.02 -22.33 30.74
CA ARG A 32 85.10 -22.97 31.70
C ARG A 32 83.96 -23.59 30.90
N ARG A 33 83.26 -24.60 31.44
CA ARG A 33 82.01 -25.17 30.87
C ARG A 33 81.02 -24.05 30.52
N LEU A 34 80.32 -24.16 29.39
CA LEU A 34 79.37 -23.12 28.94
C LEU A 34 78.21 -22.96 29.93
N THR A 35 77.59 -24.06 30.36
CA THR A 35 76.68 -24.09 31.51
C THR A 35 77.09 -25.18 32.48
N GLU A 36 76.62 -25.13 33.73
CA GLU A 36 76.82 -26.21 34.71
C GLU A 36 76.21 -27.55 34.23
N LYS A 37 75.20 -27.47 33.36
CA LYS A 37 74.50 -28.60 32.72
C LYS A 37 75.35 -29.27 31.62
N CYS A 38 76.40 -28.60 31.12
CA CYS A 38 77.29 -29.15 30.09
C CYS A 38 78.20 -30.24 30.67
N ALA A 39 77.89 -31.52 30.43
CA ALA A 39 78.68 -32.65 30.91
C ALA A 39 80.09 -32.75 30.29
N HIS A 40 80.28 -32.21 29.09
CA HIS A 40 81.55 -32.16 28.36
C HIS A 40 82.49 -31.05 28.89
N HIS A 41 83.76 -31.40 29.07
CA HIS A 41 84.85 -30.46 29.35
C HIS A 41 86.20 -31.15 29.05
N PRO A 42 87.15 -30.51 28.35
CA PRO A 42 87.06 -29.17 27.75
C PRO A 42 86.12 -29.14 26.53
N GLN A 43 85.65 -27.95 26.15
CA GLN A 43 84.85 -27.72 24.95
C GLN A 43 85.57 -28.16 23.68
N SER A 44 84.79 -28.63 22.71
CA SER A 44 85.26 -28.97 21.37
C SER A 44 84.92 -27.89 20.33
N ALA A 45 83.88 -27.07 20.57
CA ALA A 45 83.66 -25.82 19.85
C ALA A 45 84.58 -24.68 20.35
N CYS A 46 85.11 -23.88 19.42
CA CYS A 46 85.79 -22.61 19.71
C CYS A 46 84.80 -21.46 19.93
N VAL A 47 85.26 -20.34 20.48
CA VAL A 47 84.37 -19.20 20.86
C VAL A 47 83.59 -18.68 19.65
N ASP A 48 84.22 -18.49 18.49
CA ASP A 48 83.55 -17.98 17.29
C ASP A 48 82.43 -18.91 16.81
N CYS A 49 82.63 -20.24 16.91
CA CYS A 49 81.60 -21.23 16.58
C CYS A 49 80.46 -21.28 17.61
N VAL A 50 80.74 -21.01 18.89
CA VAL A 50 79.69 -20.84 19.92
C VAL A 50 78.86 -19.59 19.61
N SER A 51 79.51 -18.44 19.35
CA SER A 51 78.84 -17.19 18.94
C SER A 51 78.00 -17.37 17.67
N ALA A 52 78.51 -18.09 16.67
CA ALA A 52 77.79 -18.39 15.45
C ALA A 52 76.58 -19.32 15.68
N SER A 53 76.71 -20.36 16.53
CA SER A 53 75.60 -21.23 16.91
C SER A 53 74.49 -20.44 17.61
N ILE A 54 74.85 -19.59 18.57
CA ILE A 54 73.92 -18.70 19.27
C ILE A 54 73.22 -17.77 18.26
N ARG A 55 73.96 -17.12 17.35
CA ARG A 55 73.37 -16.24 16.33
C ARG A 55 72.36 -16.97 15.45
N VAL A 56 72.67 -18.18 14.99
CA VAL A 56 71.76 -18.98 14.14
C VAL A 56 70.51 -19.40 14.91
N GLU A 57 70.64 -19.82 16.17
CA GLU A 57 69.51 -20.26 16.99
C GLU A 57 68.61 -19.06 17.40
N VAL A 58 69.19 -17.89 17.71
CA VAL A 58 68.43 -16.65 17.98
C VAL A 58 67.70 -16.11 16.74
N HIS A 59 68.23 -16.33 15.54
CA HIS A 59 67.56 -15.97 14.28
C HIS A 59 66.63 -17.07 13.73
N SER A 60 66.41 -18.14 14.50
CA SER A 60 65.50 -19.24 14.14
C SER A 60 64.05 -18.94 14.56
N ALA A 61 63.15 -19.94 14.38
CA ALA A 61 61.76 -19.85 14.82
C ALA A 61 61.57 -19.83 16.35
N THR A 62 62.60 -20.18 17.14
CA THR A 62 62.55 -20.25 18.62
C THR A 62 63.71 -19.48 19.27
N PRO A 63 63.73 -18.13 19.22
CA PRO A 63 64.91 -17.34 19.60
C PRO A 63 65.38 -17.47 21.05
N CYS A 64 64.54 -17.97 21.95
CA CYS A 64 64.83 -18.11 23.39
C CYS A 64 65.56 -19.41 23.73
N ASP A 65 65.44 -20.43 22.88
CA ASP A 65 65.75 -21.82 23.23
C ASP A 65 67.15 -22.20 22.74
N THR A 66 68.13 -21.33 23.02
CA THR A 66 69.54 -21.48 22.62
C THR A 66 70.22 -22.62 23.35
N THR A 67 71.05 -23.37 22.64
CA THR A 67 71.65 -24.64 23.08
C THR A 67 73.17 -24.70 22.88
N CYS A 68 73.85 -25.50 23.69
CA CYS A 68 75.26 -25.79 23.49
C CYS A 68 75.49 -26.58 22.18
N PRO A 69 76.40 -26.17 21.28
CA PRO A 69 76.64 -26.88 20.01
C PRO A 69 77.16 -28.31 20.22
N ASP A 70 77.95 -28.56 21.27
CA ASP A 70 78.58 -29.88 21.55
C ASP A 70 77.60 -30.90 22.16
N CYS A 71 76.63 -30.48 23.00
CA CYS A 71 75.80 -31.41 23.79
C CYS A 71 74.29 -31.10 23.83
N LYS A 72 73.85 -29.99 23.22
CA LYS A 72 72.46 -29.52 23.19
C LYS A 72 71.76 -29.32 24.55
N ALA A 73 72.52 -29.22 25.65
CA ALA A 73 72.04 -28.62 26.89
C ALA A 73 71.65 -27.15 26.65
N PRO A 74 70.59 -26.63 27.30
CA PRO A 74 70.20 -25.23 27.18
C PRO A 74 71.29 -24.31 27.74
N LEU A 75 71.47 -23.15 27.10
CA LEU A 75 72.34 -22.07 27.57
C LEU A 75 71.61 -21.17 28.55
N ASP A 76 72.30 -20.75 29.61
CA ASP A 76 71.81 -19.82 30.61
C ASP A 76 72.06 -18.36 30.15
N TYR A 77 71.28 -17.39 30.63
CA TYR A 77 71.20 -16.02 30.07
C TYR A 77 72.56 -15.32 30.02
N GLU A 78 73.35 -15.44 31.08
CA GLU A 78 74.68 -14.84 31.24
C GLU A 78 75.69 -15.39 30.23
N VAL A 79 75.48 -16.61 29.76
CA VAL A 79 76.33 -17.30 28.77
C VAL A 79 76.04 -16.77 27.37
N VAL A 80 74.78 -16.43 27.10
CA VAL A 80 74.37 -15.76 25.86
C VAL A 80 74.86 -14.31 25.86
N GLU A 81 74.76 -13.59 26.99
CA GLU A 81 75.32 -12.24 27.15
C GLU A 81 76.84 -12.20 26.94
N ALA A 82 77.58 -13.20 27.43
CA ALA A 82 79.04 -13.27 27.31
C ALA A 82 79.57 -13.71 25.92
N HIS A 83 78.73 -14.33 25.08
CA HIS A 83 79.16 -14.93 23.80
C HIS A 83 78.40 -14.45 22.56
N ALA A 84 77.27 -13.76 22.68
CA ALA A 84 76.58 -13.14 21.55
C ALA A 84 77.18 -11.78 21.15
N ASP A 85 76.99 -11.38 19.90
CA ASP A 85 77.09 -9.97 19.51
C ASP A 85 75.89 -9.16 20.03
N ALA A 86 76.04 -7.84 20.11
CA ALA A 86 75.04 -6.97 20.74
C ALA A 86 73.65 -6.99 20.06
N GLU A 87 73.58 -7.19 18.73
CA GLU A 87 72.29 -7.31 18.04
C GLU A 87 71.61 -8.66 18.36
N THR A 88 72.39 -9.74 18.31
CA THR A 88 71.93 -11.09 18.68
C THR A 88 71.49 -11.13 20.15
N PHE A 89 72.24 -10.50 21.05
CA PHE A 89 71.87 -10.45 22.46
C PHE A 89 70.58 -9.66 22.71
N GLU A 90 70.39 -8.51 22.07
CA GLU A 90 69.16 -7.73 22.22
C GLU A 90 67.94 -8.49 21.64
N ARG A 91 68.09 -9.20 20.52
CA ARG A 91 67.05 -10.10 19.98
C ARG A 91 66.71 -11.23 20.96
N TYR A 92 67.72 -11.89 21.53
CA TYR A 92 67.54 -12.92 22.55
C TYR A 92 66.84 -12.37 23.80
N ARG A 93 67.26 -11.19 24.28
CA ARG A 93 66.68 -10.50 25.44
C ARG A 93 65.22 -10.14 25.23
N GLN A 94 64.87 -9.54 24.07
CA GLN A 94 63.50 -9.20 23.72
C GLN A 94 62.62 -10.44 23.61
N ALA A 95 63.11 -11.51 23.01
CA ALA A 95 62.39 -12.77 22.89
C ALA A 95 62.21 -13.47 24.26
N SER A 96 63.26 -13.53 25.09
CA SER A 96 63.23 -14.09 26.43
C SER A 96 62.22 -13.36 27.32
N LEU A 97 62.27 -12.02 27.34
CA LEU A 97 61.28 -11.18 28.02
C LEU A 97 59.85 -11.43 27.49
N THR A 98 59.69 -11.54 26.17
CA THR A 98 58.41 -11.85 25.51
C THR A 98 57.86 -13.21 25.94
N LYS A 99 58.72 -14.23 26.02
CA LYS A 99 58.38 -15.58 26.45
C LYS A 99 57.88 -15.58 27.90
N THR A 100 58.66 -15.02 28.84
CA THR A 100 58.28 -14.94 30.26
C THR A 100 57.00 -14.13 30.49
N ILE A 101 56.79 -13.04 29.74
CA ILE A 101 55.55 -12.25 29.81
C ILE A 101 54.34 -13.03 29.27
N THR A 102 54.53 -13.86 28.24
CA THR A 102 53.46 -14.66 27.63
C THR A 102 53.15 -15.91 28.49
N GLU A 103 54.16 -16.48 29.15
CA GLU A 103 54.02 -17.57 30.13
C GLU A 103 53.24 -17.13 31.39
N ALA A 104 53.15 -15.83 31.68
CA ALA A 104 52.28 -15.30 32.74
C ALA A 104 50.77 -15.36 32.40
N GLY A 105 50.40 -15.68 31.15
CA GLY A 105 49.04 -15.97 30.70
C GLY A 105 48.11 -14.76 30.55
N ASN A 106 48.26 -13.74 31.39
CA ASN A 106 47.41 -12.54 31.42
C ASN A 106 47.81 -11.43 30.43
N PHE A 107 48.66 -11.71 29.44
CA PHE A 107 49.20 -10.73 28.50
C PHE A 107 48.91 -11.11 27.04
N SER A 108 48.51 -10.14 26.21
CA SER A 108 48.37 -10.31 24.76
C SER A 108 49.19 -9.28 23.97
N TRP A 109 49.91 -9.74 22.94
CA TRP A 109 50.45 -8.87 21.91
C TRP A 109 49.34 -8.41 20.96
N CYS A 110 49.43 -7.19 20.42
CA CYS A 110 48.49 -6.78 19.40
C CYS A 110 48.79 -7.50 18.07
N PRO A 111 47.84 -8.26 17.49
CA PRO A 111 48.07 -9.04 16.27
C PRO A 111 48.24 -8.15 15.01
N LEU A 112 47.94 -6.85 15.11
CA LEU A 112 48.02 -5.88 14.03
C LEU A 112 49.45 -5.36 13.78
N GLY A 113 50.48 -6.08 14.26
CA GLY A 113 51.90 -5.85 13.94
C GLY A 113 52.52 -4.58 14.54
N CYS A 114 51.86 -3.91 15.49
CA CYS A 114 52.31 -2.61 16.00
C CYS A 114 53.34 -2.69 17.15
N GLY A 115 53.77 -3.88 17.55
CA GLY A 115 54.81 -4.08 18.58
C GLY A 115 54.41 -3.75 20.02
N SER A 116 53.18 -3.30 20.29
CA SER A 116 52.66 -3.12 21.65
C SER A 116 51.85 -4.33 22.10
N GLY A 117 52.11 -4.82 23.32
CA GLY A 117 51.25 -5.77 24.03
C GLY A 117 50.69 -5.17 25.32
N GLN A 118 49.72 -5.85 25.92
CA GLN A 118 48.89 -5.36 27.02
C GLN A 118 48.53 -6.49 27.98
N PHE A 119 48.45 -6.18 29.27
CA PHE A 119 47.81 -7.05 30.24
C PHE A 119 46.28 -6.95 30.16
N HIS A 120 45.61 -8.06 30.44
CA HIS A 120 44.17 -8.16 30.57
C HIS A 120 43.82 -8.82 31.91
N ASP A 121 43.08 -8.10 32.74
CA ASP A 121 42.51 -8.65 33.97
C ASP A 121 41.24 -9.43 33.61
N ASP A 122 41.28 -10.75 33.66
CA ASP A 122 40.17 -11.62 33.27
C ASP A 122 39.00 -11.62 34.27
N ASP A 123 39.20 -11.05 35.47
CA ASP A 123 38.23 -11.03 36.57
C ASP A 123 37.02 -10.11 36.35
N ASN A 124 37.05 -9.22 35.35
CA ASN A 124 36.10 -8.10 35.25
C ASN A 124 35.28 -8.05 33.94
N ASP A 125 35.47 -9.02 33.04
CA ASP A 125 34.72 -9.11 31.78
C ASP A 125 33.95 -10.43 31.67
N ASN A 126 32.61 -10.35 31.64
CA ASN A 126 31.69 -11.48 31.77
C ASN A 126 31.65 -12.37 30.50
N GLY A 127 32.76 -13.04 30.18
CA GLY A 127 32.89 -14.09 29.15
C GLY A 127 32.50 -13.71 27.71
N SER A 128 32.27 -12.43 27.43
CA SER A 128 31.48 -11.97 26.28
C SER A 128 32.17 -10.90 25.44
N LEU A 129 32.95 -9.99 26.06
CA LEU A 129 33.68 -8.94 25.34
C LEU A 129 34.93 -9.50 24.64
N SER A 130 34.70 -10.14 23.49
CA SER A 130 35.75 -10.57 22.57
C SER A 130 36.48 -9.40 21.88
N ILE A 131 36.05 -8.15 22.09
CA ILE A 131 36.64 -6.94 21.50
C ILE A 131 37.74 -6.38 22.41
N VAL A 132 38.93 -6.16 21.86
CA VAL A 132 40.05 -5.50 22.57
C VAL A 132 40.51 -4.29 21.76
N LEU A 133 40.64 -3.15 22.44
CA LEU A 133 41.28 -1.95 21.90
C LEU A 133 42.80 -2.02 22.16
N CYS A 134 43.62 -1.84 21.13
CA CYS A 134 45.06 -1.72 21.29
C CYS A 134 45.42 -0.33 21.83
N LEU A 135 45.99 -0.22 23.03
CA LEU A 135 46.46 1.06 23.57
C LEU A 135 47.60 1.69 22.76
N GLY A 136 48.41 0.91 22.03
CA GLY A 136 49.46 1.41 21.15
C GLY A 136 48.91 2.04 19.86
N CYS A 137 48.29 1.24 18.99
CA CYS A 137 47.85 1.69 17.67
C CYS A 137 46.38 2.18 17.60
N LYS A 138 45.64 2.14 18.70
CA LYS A 138 44.22 2.53 18.84
C LYS A 138 43.24 1.80 17.89
N LYS A 139 43.64 0.67 17.32
CA LYS A 139 42.78 -0.22 16.52
C LYS A 139 42.15 -1.29 17.40
N GLN A 140 40.95 -1.76 17.01
CA GLN A 140 40.24 -2.84 17.66
C GLN A 140 40.59 -4.19 17.02
N TYR A 141 40.71 -5.24 17.83
CA TYR A 141 40.95 -6.62 17.40
C TYR A 141 40.10 -7.61 18.19
N CYS A 142 39.87 -8.79 17.62
CA CYS A 142 39.17 -9.88 18.30
C CYS A 142 40.14 -10.69 19.17
N ARG A 143 39.91 -10.78 20.49
CA ARG A 143 40.75 -11.52 21.44
C ARG A 143 40.82 -13.02 21.10
N ARG A 144 39.69 -13.59 20.65
CA ARG A 144 39.55 -15.02 20.29
C ARG A 144 40.24 -15.37 18.97
N HIS A 145 40.09 -14.54 17.96
CA HIS A 145 40.55 -14.84 16.59
C HIS A 145 41.88 -14.18 16.20
N GLN A 146 42.38 -13.24 17.02
CA GLN A 146 43.64 -12.51 16.78
C GLN A 146 43.71 -11.86 15.38
N VAL A 147 42.57 -11.33 14.91
CA VAL A 147 42.43 -10.54 13.68
C VAL A 147 41.85 -9.17 13.99
N ALA A 148 41.89 -8.26 12.99
CA ALA A 148 41.15 -7.00 13.05
C ALA A 148 39.68 -7.24 13.42
N TRP A 149 39.08 -6.33 14.20
CA TRP A 149 37.73 -6.51 14.71
C TRP A 149 36.70 -6.70 13.59
N HIS A 150 35.91 -7.77 13.67
CA HIS A 150 34.80 -8.07 12.77
C HIS A 150 33.50 -7.55 13.40
N ASP A 151 33.11 -6.33 13.03
CA ASP A 151 31.95 -5.62 13.58
C ASP A 151 30.60 -6.21 13.13
N GLU A 152 30.51 -6.69 11.90
CA GLU A 152 29.29 -7.32 11.35
C GLU A 152 28.98 -8.73 11.88
N HIS A 153 29.89 -9.36 12.63
CA HIS A 153 29.81 -10.78 12.98
C HIS A 153 30.16 -11.03 14.46
N THR A 154 29.33 -11.80 15.17
CA THR A 154 29.76 -12.43 16.43
C THR A 154 30.88 -13.43 16.15
N CYS A 155 31.61 -13.84 17.20
CA CYS A 155 32.70 -14.82 17.03
C CYS A 155 32.21 -16.15 16.40
N ALA A 156 31.03 -16.63 16.78
CA ALA A 156 30.47 -17.86 16.22
C ALA A 156 30.07 -17.72 14.74
N GLU A 157 29.60 -16.54 14.32
CA GLU A 157 29.30 -16.25 12.92
C GLU A 157 30.58 -16.08 12.09
N TYR A 158 31.64 -15.51 12.68
CA TYR A 158 32.94 -15.40 12.02
C TYR A 158 33.62 -16.77 11.86
N ASP A 159 33.54 -17.65 12.87
CA ASP A 159 33.95 -19.06 12.76
C ASP A 159 33.17 -19.78 11.64
N ALA A 160 31.86 -19.55 11.53
CA ALA A 160 31.03 -20.12 10.47
C ALA A 160 31.38 -19.57 9.07
N PHE A 161 31.66 -18.27 8.95
CA PHE A 161 32.11 -17.64 7.71
C PHE A 161 33.48 -18.17 7.25
N LEU A 162 34.41 -18.43 8.19
CA LEU A 162 35.68 -19.09 7.87
C LEU A 162 35.51 -20.55 7.44
N ALA A 163 34.48 -21.24 7.93
CA ALA A 163 34.20 -22.63 7.60
C ALA A 163 33.49 -22.80 6.24
N ASP A 164 32.55 -21.91 5.88
CA ASP A 164 31.86 -21.90 4.58
C ASP A 164 31.53 -20.47 4.11
N PRO A 165 32.45 -19.81 3.38
CA PRO A 165 32.23 -18.47 2.83
C PRO A 165 31.07 -18.39 1.83
N GLU A 166 30.83 -19.44 1.03
CA GLU A 166 29.77 -19.44 0.01
C GLU A 166 28.39 -19.68 0.66
N GLY A 167 28.28 -20.65 1.56
CA GLY A 167 27.06 -20.92 2.32
C GLY A 167 26.64 -19.75 3.20
N PHE A 168 27.58 -19.04 3.83
CA PHE A 168 27.27 -17.83 4.60
C PHE A 168 26.69 -16.70 3.73
N LEU A 169 27.28 -16.45 2.56
CA LEU A 169 26.76 -15.49 1.58
C LEU A 169 25.38 -15.92 1.05
N LEU A 170 25.17 -17.22 0.79
CA LEU A 170 23.88 -17.77 0.37
C LEU A 170 22.82 -17.72 1.48
N LEU A 171 23.20 -17.77 2.76
CA LEU A 171 22.28 -17.59 3.89
C LEU A 171 21.78 -16.13 3.98
N ARG A 172 22.69 -15.15 3.94
CA ARG A 172 22.33 -13.72 3.92
C ARG A 172 21.59 -13.32 2.64
N ALA A 173 21.96 -13.86 1.48
CA ALA A 173 21.24 -13.62 0.23
C ALA A 173 19.87 -14.34 0.20
N GLY A 174 19.75 -15.49 0.86
CA GLY A 174 18.58 -16.38 0.80
C GLY A 174 18.44 -17.08 -0.56
N ASP A 175 17.95 -18.31 -0.52
CA ASP A 175 17.79 -19.18 -1.70
C ASP A 175 17.12 -18.46 -2.90
N PRO A 176 17.84 -18.24 -4.02
CA PRO A 176 17.32 -17.50 -5.16
C PRO A 176 16.17 -18.25 -5.86
N ARG A 177 16.11 -19.59 -5.75
CA ARG A 177 14.99 -20.40 -6.29
C ARG A 177 13.70 -20.11 -5.52
N ARG A 178 13.80 -19.92 -4.20
CA ARG A 178 12.65 -19.52 -3.36
C ARG A 178 12.23 -18.07 -3.59
N ARG A 179 13.14 -17.18 -3.99
CA ARG A 179 12.77 -15.82 -4.45
C ARG A 179 11.95 -15.93 -5.74
N GLN A 180 12.55 -16.52 -6.78
CA GLN A 180 11.94 -16.71 -8.10
C GLN A 180 10.58 -17.43 -8.05
N GLN A 181 10.42 -18.45 -7.21
CA GLN A 181 9.13 -19.14 -7.06
C GLN A 181 8.01 -18.21 -6.58
N ARG A 182 8.27 -17.35 -5.57
CA ARG A 182 7.26 -16.39 -5.08
C ARG A 182 6.89 -15.36 -6.13
N ASP A 183 7.86 -14.94 -6.95
CA ASP A 183 7.64 -13.97 -8.03
C ASP A 183 6.75 -14.59 -9.13
N LEU A 184 6.94 -15.89 -9.44
CA LEU A 184 6.08 -16.66 -10.33
C LEU A 184 4.69 -16.90 -9.74
N ASP A 185 4.58 -17.21 -8.44
CA ASP A 185 3.32 -17.42 -7.75
C ASP A 185 2.47 -16.13 -7.73
N LEU A 186 3.12 -14.98 -7.49
CA LEU A 186 2.50 -13.65 -7.50
C LEU A 186 2.05 -13.25 -8.91
N ALA A 187 2.88 -13.42 -9.93
CA ALA A 187 2.49 -13.19 -11.33
C ALA A 187 1.30 -14.08 -11.72
N SER A 188 1.28 -15.33 -11.27
CA SER A 188 0.18 -16.27 -11.50
C SER A 188 -1.11 -15.87 -10.78
N GLN A 189 -1.05 -15.15 -9.65
CA GLN A 189 -2.21 -14.55 -8.99
C GLN A 189 -2.74 -13.37 -9.82
N GLN A 190 -1.86 -12.45 -10.22
CA GLN A 190 -2.21 -11.26 -11.01
C GLN A 190 -2.93 -11.61 -12.33
N VAL A 191 -2.52 -12.68 -13.02
CA VAL A 191 -3.20 -13.17 -14.22
C VAL A 191 -4.64 -13.58 -13.92
N ARG A 192 -4.87 -14.40 -12.88
CA ARG A 192 -6.23 -14.85 -12.51
C ARG A 192 -7.13 -13.70 -12.06
N ASP A 193 -6.58 -12.72 -11.34
CA ASP A 193 -7.33 -11.54 -10.91
C ASP A 193 -7.74 -10.67 -12.12
N ALA A 194 -6.86 -10.54 -13.12
CA ALA A 194 -7.16 -9.84 -14.37
C ALA A 194 -8.19 -10.58 -15.24
N GLU A 195 -8.08 -11.92 -15.34
CA GLU A 195 -9.09 -12.77 -16.01
C GLU A 195 -10.47 -12.61 -15.35
N HIS A 196 -10.55 -12.65 -14.03
CA HIS A 196 -11.80 -12.46 -13.30
C HIS A 196 -12.41 -11.06 -13.51
N GLN A 197 -11.58 -10.00 -13.48
CA GLN A 197 -12.03 -8.64 -13.79
C GLN A 197 -12.57 -8.52 -15.22
N PHE A 198 -11.91 -9.17 -16.19
CA PHE A 198 -12.36 -9.18 -17.58
C PHE A 198 -13.70 -9.91 -17.77
N ASP A 199 -13.90 -11.04 -17.11
CA ASP A 199 -15.18 -11.77 -17.11
C ASP A 199 -16.33 -10.94 -16.51
N LEU A 200 -16.07 -10.20 -15.42
CA LEU A 200 -17.04 -9.27 -14.83
C LEU A 200 -17.42 -8.14 -15.79
N LEU A 201 -16.46 -7.58 -16.53
CA LEU A 201 -16.71 -6.58 -17.57
C LEU A 201 -17.53 -7.15 -18.73
N LEU A 202 -17.19 -8.35 -19.23
CA LEU A 202 -17.98 -9.05 -20.25
C LEU A 202 -19.39 -9.39 -19.76
N ALA A 203 -19.58 -9.69 -18.47
CA ALA A 203 -20.91 -9.88 -17.89
C ALA A 203 -21.69 -8.56 -17.79
N GLY A 204 -21.02 -7.43 -17.52
CA GLY A 204 -21.59 -6.08 -17.59
C GLY A 204 -22.12 -5.75 -18.97
N VAL A 205 -21.25 -5.77 -19.99
CA VAL A 205 -21.60 -5.44 -21.38
C VAL A 205 -22.73 -6.32 -21.93
N ARG A 206 -22.84 -7.58 -21.49
CA ARG A 206 -23.98 -8.47 -21.82
C ARG A 206 -25.29 -7.95 -21.21
N ARG A 207 -25.32 -7.63 -19.91
CA ARG A 207 -26.50 -7.05 -19.24
C ARG A 207 -26.91 -5.71 -19.85
N ASP A 208 -25.96 -4.82 -20.09
CA ASP A 208 -26.24 -3.48 -20.66
C ASP A 208 -26.88 -3.59 -22.05
N ARG A 209 -26.43 -4.56 -22.86
CA ARG A 209 -27.01 -4.85 -24.19
C ARG A 209 -28.41 -5.45 -24.10
N GLU A 210 -28.67 -6.33 -23.14
CA GLU A 210 -30.01 -6.86 -22.88
C GLU A 210 -30.97 -5.77 -22.39
N GLU A 211 -30.53 -4.91 -21.47
CA GLU A 211 -31.32 -3.78 -20.98
C GLU A 211 -31.62 -2.77 -22.09
N ALA A 212 -30.62 -2.41 -22.92
CA ALA A 212 -30.83 -1.56 -24.09
C ALA A 212 -31.85 -2.17 -25.06
N GLY A 213 -31.81 -3.51 -25.24
CA GLY A 213 -32.81 -4.25 -26.01
C GLY A 213 -34.23 -4.11 -25.43
N ARG A 214 -34.40 -4.40 -24.13
CA ARG A 214 -35.70 -4.30 -23.43
C ARG A 214 -36.24 -2.86 -23.45
N ARG A 215 -35.39 -1.86 -23.24
CA ARG A 215 -35.76 -0.43 -23.30
C ARG A 215 -36.22 -0.04 -24.71
N ALA A 216 -35.51 -0.46 -25.75
CA ALA A 216 -35.88 -0.20 -27.15
C ALA A 216 -37.15 -0.96 -27.59
N GLU A 217 -37.44 -2.12 -27.01
CA GLU A 217 -38.69 -2.86 -27.23
C GLU A 217 -39.89 -2.15 -26.57
N LEU A 218 -39.76 -1.73 -25.30
CA LEU A 218 -40.78 -0.92 -24.62
C LEU A 218 -41.07 0.37 -25.39
N GLU A 219 -40.04 1.10 -25.83
CA GLU A 219 -40.22 2.33 -26.60
C GLU A 219 -40.95 2.07 -27.94
N ARG A 220 -40.70 0.93 -28.60
CA ARG A 220 -41.44 0.54 -29.82
C ARG A 220 -42.92 0.28 -29.53
N LEU A 221 -43.23 -0.41 -28.43
CA LEU A 221 -44.61 -0.68 -28.01
C LEU A 221 -45.34 0.62 -27.62
N GLU A 222 -44.68 1.53 -26.90
CA GLU A 222 -45.24 2.85 -26.55
C GLU A 222 -45.51 3.70 -27.79
N ARG A 223 -44.57 3.74 -28.75
CA ARG A 223 -44.73 4.43 -30.04
C ARG A 223 -45.88 3.83 -30.85
N GLN A 224 -46.03 2.50 -30.89
CA GLN A 224 -47.16 1.83 -31.55
C GLN A 224 -48.50 2.19 -30.88
N ALA A 225 -48.58 2.10 -29.54
CA ALA A 225 -49.79 2.45 -28.80
C ALA A 225 -50.15 3.95 -28.93
N ALA A 226 -49.16 4.83 -29.01
CA ALA A 226 -49.37 6.26 -29.27
C ALA A 226 -49.93 6.52 -30.68
N LEU A 227 -49.38 5.84 -31.70
CA LEU A 227 -49.91 5.90 -33.07
C LEU A 227 -51.34 5.33 -33.17
N GLU A 228 -51.66 4.28 -32.41
CA GLU A 228 -53.02 3.73 -32.38
C GLU A 228 -54.01 4.67 -31.68
N ARG A 229 -53.63 5.25 -30.53
CA ARG A 229 -54.43 6.30 -29.85
C ARG A 229 -54.69 7.48 -30.79
N ALA A 230 -53.65 8.00 -31.45
CA ALA A 230 -53.78 9.10 -32.40
C ALA A 230 -54.71 8.77 -33.60
N ARG A 231 -54.69 7.52 -34.09
CA ARG A 231 -55.64 7.06 -35.12
C ARG A 231 -57.08 7.03 -34.62
N ARG A 232 -57.32 6.46 -33.42
CA ARG A 232 -58.65 6.41 -32.79
C ARG A 232 -59.20 7.82 -32.53
N GLU A 233 -58.35 8.74 -32.04
CA GLU A 233 -58.71 10.15 -31.84
C GLU A 233 -59.02 10.88 -33.16
N ALA A 234 -58.22 10.68 -34.21
CA ALA A 234 -58.46 11.28 -35.52
C ALA A 234 -59.77 10.76 -36.16
N GLU A 235 -60.08 9.47 -36.00
CA GLU A 235 -61.35 8.90 -36.46
C GLU A 235 -62.55 9.45 -35.66
N ALA A 236 -62.42 9.57 -34.32
CA ALA A 236 -63.44 10.16 -33.46
C ALA A 236 -63.69 11.65 -33.80
N ARG A 237 -62.63 12.43 -34.06
CA ARG A 237 -62.74 13.83 -34.52
C ARG A 237 -63.49 13.93 -35.85
N ARG A 238 -63.12 13.13 -36.84
CA ARG A 238 -63.81 13.10 -38.15
C ARG A 238 -65.30 12.75 -38.02
N LYS A 239 -65.65 11.80 -37.15
CA LYS A 239 -67.06 11.44 -36.87
C LYS A 239 -67.81 12.58 -36.19
N ALA A 240 -67.20 13.25 -35.21
CA ALA A 240 -67.79 14.41 -34.55
C ALA A 240 -67.98 15.60 -35.51
N GLU A 241 -67.02 15.86 -36.40
CA GLU A 241 -67.12 16.88 -37.46
C GLU A 241 -68.24 16.56 -38.46
N GLU A 242 -68.40 15.29 -38.84
CA GLU A 242 -69.47 14.82 -39.73
C GLU A 242 -70.86 14.91 -39.07
N GLU A 243 -70.99 14.47 -37.82
CA GLU A 243 -72.21 14.65 -37.02
C GLU A 243 -72.56 16.13 -36.81
N GLU A 244 -71.59 16.99 -36.52
CA GLU A 244 -71.85 18.42 -36.35
C GLU A 244 -72.28 19.05 -37.67
N ALA A 245 -71.62 18.70 -38.79
CA ALA A 245 -72.01 19.16 -40.11
C ALA A 245 -73.44 18.69 -40.48
N GLU A 246 -73.86 17.48 -40.08
CA GLU A 246 -75.24 17.04 -40.28
C GLU A 246 -76.21 17.81 -39.39
N ARG A 247 -75.93 17.96 -38.08
CA ARG A 247 -76.74 18.77 -37.15
C ARG A 247 -76.90 20.21 -37.65
N GLN A 248 -75.84 20.82 -38.19
CA GLN A 248 -75.89 22.14 -38.82
C GLN A 248 -76.77 22.15 -40.09
N ARG A 249 -76.72 21.11 -40.94
CA ARG A 249 -77.62 20.97 -42.11
C ARG A 249 -79.08 20.85 -41.68
N GLN A 250 -79.39 19.97 -40.73
CA GLN A 250 -80.74 19.79 -40.20
C GLN A 250 -81.26 21.09 -39.57
N ALA A 251 -80.44 21.81 -38.79
CA ALA A 251 -80.81 23.09 -38.20
C ALA A 251 -81.10 24.17 -39.27
N ARG A 252 -80.30 24.25 -40.35
CA ARG A 252 -80.56 25.16 -41.47
C ARG A 252 -81.86 24.83 -42.21
N LEU A 253 -82.16 23.54 -42.42
CA LEU A 253 -83.43 23.10 -43.02
C LEU A 253 -84.63 23.47 -42.14
N LEU A 254 -84.54 23.26 -40.82
CA LEU A 254 -85.58 23.66 -39.87
C LEU A 254 -85.77 25.18 -39.81
N GLN A 255 -84.70 25.97 -39.87
CA GLN A 255 -84.78 27.43 -39.95
C GLN A 255 -85.40 27.91 -41.27
N ALA A 256 -85.02 27.30 -42.40
CA ALA A 256 -85.62 27.61 -43.71
C ALA A 256 -87.12 27.26 -43.74
N ARG A 257 -87.52 26.14 -43.14
CA ARG A 257 -88.93 25.75 -43.02
C ARG A 257 -89.72 26.74 -42.15
N LYS A 258 -89.17 27.16 -41.00
CA LYS A 258 -89.78 28.20 -40.15
C LYS A 258 -89.93 29.53 -40.88
N ARG A 259 -88.90 29.97 -41.61
CA ARG A 259 -89.01 31.20 -42.43
C ARG A 259 -90.08 31.08 -43.51
N ALA A 260 -90.17 29.94 -44.20
CA ALA A 260 -91.25 29.72 -45.17
C ALA A 260 -92.65 29.67 -44.53
N GLU A 261 -92.78 29.15 -43.30
CA GLU A 261 -94.02 29.21 -42.50
C GLU A 261 -94.34 30.67 -42.11
N GLU A 262 -93.36 31.43 -41.61
CA GLU A 262 -93.45 32.85 -41.26
C GLU A 262 -93.83 33.70 -42.49
N ASP A 263 -93.08 33.60 -43.59
CA ASP A 263 -93.34 34.25 -44.87
C ASP A 263 -94.73 33.91 -45.42
N ALA A 264 -95.18 32.65 -45.31
CA ALA A 264 -96.52 32.25 -45.72
C ALA A 264 -97.63 32.89 -44.84
N THR A 265 -97.43 32.96 -43.51
CA THR A 265 -98.38 33.68 -42.64
C THR A 265 -98.38 35.19 -42.89
N GLN A 266 -97.23 35.79 -43.18
CA GLN A 266 -97.10 37.21 -43.50
C GLN A 266 -97.69 37.53 -44.89
N ALA A 267 -97.51 36.66 -45.89
CA ALA A 267 -98.14 36.77 -47.19
C ALA A 267 -99.67 36.58 -47.10
N ALA A 268 -100.16 35.66 -46.25
CA ALA A 268 -101.58 35.50 -45.96
C ALA A 268 -102.16 36.74 -45.24
N PHE A 269 -101.38 37.39 -44.38
CA PHE A 269 -101.77 38.66 -43.73
C PHE A 269 -101.78 39.83 -44.73
N ALA A 270 -100.79 39.93 -45.62
CA ALA A 270 -100.67 41.00 -46.60
C ALA A 270 -101.68 40.90 -47.75
N ASN A 271 -101.91 39.69 -48.30
CA ASN A 271 -102.91 39.46 -49.34
C ASN A 271 -104.35 39.57 -48.81
N ARG A 272 -104.56 39.46 -47.48
CA ARG A 272 -105.85 39.72 -46.86
C ARG A 272 -106.06 41.24 -46.74
N SER A 273 -106.46 41.86 -47.84
CA SER A 273 -106.86 43.27 -47.89
C SER A 273 -107.88 43.58 -46.79
N PHE A 274 -107.47 44.29 -45.73
CA PHE A 274 -108.36 44.62 -44.61
C PHE A 274 -109.27 45.79 -45.00
N SER A 275 -110.31 45.48 -45.78
CA SER A 275 -111.43 46.39 -46.01
C SER A 275 -112.26 46.49 -44.73
N TYR A 276 -111.86 47.36 -43.80
CA TYR A 276 -112.69 47.67 -42.63
C TYR A 276 -114.06 48.20 -43.11
N PRO A 277 -115.19 47.57 -42.74
CA PRO A 277 -116.52 48.03 -43.16
C PRO A 277 -116.99 49.22 -42.28
N VAL A 278 -116.17 50.27 -42.16
CA VAL A 278 -116.52 51.51 -41.43
C VAL A 278 -117.50 52.33 -42.25
N LYS A 279 -118.77 51.95 -42.25
CA LYS A 279 -119.84 52.77 -42.84
C LYS A 279 -120.00 54.05 -41.99
N PRO A 280 -119.81 55.25 -42.54
CA PRO A 280 -119.85 56.49 -41.77
C PRO A 280 -121.28 56.88 -41.34
N CYS A 281 -121.35 57.64 -40.26
CA CYS A 281 -122.47 58.48 -39.83
C CYS A 281 -123.20 59.25 -40.96
N PRO A 282 -124.44 58.96 -41.42
CA PRO A 282 -125.09 59.83 -42.41
C PRO A 282 -125.53 61.19 -41.85
N GLY A 283 -125.63 61.34 -40.51
CA GLY A 283 -125.98 62.60 -39.85
C GLY A 283 -124.78 63.47 -39.45
N CYS A 284 -123.65 62.86 -39.08
CA CYS A 284 -122.41 63.57 -38.76
C CYS A 284 -121.19 62.68 -39.10
N LYS A 285 -120.17 63.24 -39.76
CA LYS A 285 -119.04 62.48 -40.34
C LYS A 285 -117.97 62.06 -39.32
N ALA A 286 -118.37 61.81 -38.06
CA ALA A 286 -117.48 61.26 -37.04
C ALA A 286 -117.30 59.74 -37.21
N MET A 287 -116.10 59.23 -36.89
CA MET A 287 -115.87 57.78 -36.85
C MET A 287 -116.48 57.20 -35.57
N ILE A 288 -117.29 56.15 -35.70
CA ILE A 288 -117.92 55.46 -34.57
C ILE A 288 -117.21 54.13 -34.34
N GLU A 289 -116.40 54.06 -33.30
CA GLU A 289 -115.84 52.81 -32.79
C GLU A 289 -116.98 51.96 -32.18
N LYS A 290 -117.29 50.81 -32.81
CA LYS A 290 -118.29 49.88 -32.29
C LYS A 290 -117.76 49.14 -31.06
N ARG A 291 -118.01 49.71 -29.88
CA ARG A 291 -117.96 48.97 -28.60
C ARG A 291 -119.11 47.96 -28.63
N GLY A 292 -118.76 46.68 -28.52
CA GLY A 292 -119.56 45.58 -29.06
C GLY A 292 -120.59 44.95 -28.11
N GLY A 293 -121.25 43.92 -28.62
CA GLY A 293 -122.21 43.08 -27.88
C GLY A 293 -123.17 42.35 -28.80
N TRP A 294 -123.86 41.31 -28.36
CA TRP A 294 -123.68 40.43 -27.18
C TRP A 294 -124.54 39.17 -27.45
N LEU A 295 -124.69 38.28 -26.45
CA LEU A 295 -125.34 36.94 -26.52
C LEU A 295 -124.38 35.86 -27.08
N ASP A 296 -124.28 34.65 -26.49
CA ASP A 296 -125.19 33.99 -25.55
C ASP A 296 -124.53 33.34 -24.29
N PHE A 297 -125.35 33.30 -23.23
CA PHE A 297 -125.45 32.33 -22.12
C PHE A 297 -124.39 32.17 -20.99
N LEU A 298 -124.98 32.07 -19.79
CA LEU A 298 -124.51 31.62 -18.46
C LEU A 298 -123.30 32.31 -17.78
N LEU A 299 -123.65 33.10 -16.75
CA LEU A 299 -122.79 33.59 -15.66
C LEU A 299 -123.30 33.00 -14.35
N LEU A 300 -122.41 32.60 -13.43
CA LEU A 300 -122.72 32.67 -11.99
C LEU A 300 -121.46 32.88 -11.11
N LEU A 301 -121.27 34.14 -10.69
CA LEU A 301 -120.54 34.62 -9.49
C LEU A 301 -119.00 34.33 -9.39
N CYS A 302 -118.15 35.36 -9.24
CA CYS A 302 -117.81 36.13 -8.00
C CYS A 302 -116.96 35.30 -7.00
N ILE A 303 -115.82 35.77 -6.46
CA ILE A 303 -115.57 37.06 -5.77
C ILE A 303 -114.05 37.43 -5.78
N PHE A 304 -113.76 38.75 -5.67
CA PHE A 304 -112.54 39.50 -5.25
C PHE A 304 -111.12 38.85 -5.22
N ARG A 305 -109.97 39.51 -5.51
CA ARG A 305 -109.50 40.90 -5.85
C ARG A 305 -108.40 41.39 -4.88
N PHE A 306 -107.30 41.86 -5.49
CA PHE A 306 -106.21 42.73 -5.00
C PHE A 306 -104.94 42.17 -4.29
N LEU A 307 -103.87 42.15 -5.11
CA LEU A 307 -102.64 42.97 -5.00
C LEU A 307 -101.45 42.50 -4.15
N CYS A 308 -100.27 42.99 -4.57
CA CYS A 308 -98.95 42.97 -3.91
C CYS A 308 -98.12 41.68 -3.93
N CYS A 309 -97.04 41.74 -4.75
CA CYS A 309 -95.71 41.17 -4.43
C CYS A 309 -95.16 41.79 -3.11
N PRO A 310 -94.08 41.27 -2.47
CA PRO A 310 -92.98 40.52 -3.09
C PRO A 310 -92.41 39.30 -2.30
N LEU A 311 -91.33 38.72 -2.82
CA LEU A 311 -90.17 38.10 -2.13
C LEU A 311 -90.39 37.32 -0.80
N MET A 312 -90.03 36.03 -0.78
CA MET A 312 -88.76 35.54 -0.16
C MET A 312 -88.63 34.00 -0.19
N PHE A 313 -87.38 33.51 -0.11
CA PHE A 313 -86.99 32.15 0.35
C PHE A 313 -87.31 32.00 1.85
N PRO A 314 -87.62 30.79 2.40
CA PRO A 314 -86.54 29.84 2.71
C PRO A 314 -86.86 28.33 2.76
N VAL A 315 -85.78 27.55 2.63
CA VAL A 315 -85.35 26.36 3.41
C VAL A 315 -86.39 25.58 4.26
N GLY A 316 -86.43 24.24 4.10
CA GLY A 316 -86.30 23.35 5.28
C GLY A 316 -86.95 21.95 5.29
N TYR A 317 -86.13 20.94 5.64
CA TYR A 317 -86.42 19.73 6.45
C TYR A 317 -87.47 18.69 5.95
N MET A 318 -87.05 17.43 5.67
CA MET A 318 -87.10 16.20 6.52
C MET A 318 -88.51 15.59 6.67
N VAL A 319 -88.77 14.29 6.96
CA VAL A 319 -88.01 13.12 7.51
C VAL A 319 -88.38 11.89 6.62
N GLY A 320 -87.59 10.83 6.35
CA GLY A 320 -86.99 9.78 7.21
C GLY A 320 -86.54 8.59 6.31
N GLU A 321 -85.57 7.75 6.68
CA GLU A 321 -85.68 6.52 7.52
C GLU A 321 -86.37 5.33 6.80
N ILE A 322 -85.93 4.05 6.89
CA ILE A 322 -84.89 3.33 7.69
C ILE A 322 -84.60 1.97 6.98
N ASP A 323 -83.47 1.24 7.02
CA ASP A 323 -82.06 1.51 7.40
C ASP A 323 -81.12 0.69 6.43
N LEU A 324 -80.27 -0.33 6.71
CA LEU A 324 -79.82 -1.05 7.92
C LEU A 324 -78.43 -1.74 7.73
N LEU A 325 -77.35 -1.17 8.30
CA LEU A 325 -76.06 -1.83 8.66
C LEU A 325 -75.20 -2.43 7.49
N THR A 326 -73.91 -2.80 7.59
CA THR A 326 -72.80 -2.82 8.61
C THR A 326 -71.46 -2.87 7.80
N THR A 327 -70.26 -2.43 8.21
CA THR A 327 -69.75 -1.77 9.43
C THR A 327 -68.49 -0.93 9.11
N SER A 328 -68.13 -0.08 10.09
CA SER A 328 -66.88 0.61 10.44
C SER A 328 -65.52 -0.10 10.15
N ALA A 329 -64.33 0.50 10.34
CA ALA A 329 -63.87 1.71 11.06
C ALA A 329 -62.64 2.32 10.32
N VAL A 330 -62.43 3.64 10.09
CA VAL A 330 -62.34 4.86 10.94
C VAL A 330 -60.91 5.18 11.45
N CYS A 331 -60.56 6.48 11.50
CA CYS A 331 -59.30 7.15 11.94
C CYS A 331 -58.09 7.21 10.97
N VAL A 332 -57.29 8.30 10.88
CA VAL A 332 -57.47 9.70 11.35
C VAL A 332 -56.68 10.75 10.51
N VAL A 333 -57.40 11.72 9.93
CA VAL A 333 -57.31 13.21 9.98
C VAL A 333 -55.95 14.00 10.05
N THR A 334 -55.88 15.09 9.24
CA THR A 334 -55.12 16.39 9.33
C THR A 334 -53.58 16.55 9.19
N THR A 335 -53.17 17.13 8.04
CA THR A 335 -52.44 18.42 7.82
C THR A 335 -51.48 19.05 8.85
N CYS A 336 -50.28 19.40 8.36
CA CYS A 336 -49.52 20.69 8.50
C CYS A 336 -48.51 20.71 7.32
N ILE A 337 -48.37 21.73 6.45
CA ILE A 337 -47.93 23.13 6.63
C ILE A 337 -46.62 23.27 7.41
N VAL A 338 -45.52 23.52 6.70
CA VAL A 338 -44.58 24.67 6.89
C VAL A 338 -43.59 24.72 5.71
N SER A 339 -43.19 25.93 5.31
CA SER A 339 -42.20 26.19 4.26
C SER A 339 -40.76 25.95 4.72
N HIS A 340 -39.81 25.90 3.78
CA HIS A 340 -38.37 25.91 4.08
C HIS A 340 -37.63 26.92 3.19
#